data_AF-A0A962BRT5-F1
#
_entry.id   AF-A0A962BRT5-F1
#
_cell.length_a   1.000
_cell.length_b   1.000
_cell.length_c   1.000
_cell.angle_alpha   90.00
_cell.angle_beta   90.00
_cell.angle_gamma   90.00
#
_symmetry.space_group_name_H-M   'P 1'
#
loop_
_entity.id
_entity.type
_entity.pdbx_description
1 polymer ?
#
loop_
_entity_poly.entity_id
_entity_poly.type
_entity_poly.pdbx_seq_one_letter_code
_entity_poly.pdbx_strand_id
1 'polypeptide(L)'
;MSLLRAVGRATEIFSYHFYTARDALSGILNVEDAHDIENLKLVFGGSSNQDAFDAANLTCEANLLACIHVTRNMFEHFAQLTNELVISPKLSVDQCSLSKVRDRLPCSHLKNRVAELSESKSFKYVDALNNTTKHRLLVNHGVTIVNHENQVGSTVGAFEYRGMSFPQRWVRDVLSDALEVKNSIIDCGNALNDECISNAKH
;
A
#
# COMPACT_ATOMS: atom_id res chain seq x y z
N MET A 1 -1.76 -9.24 -23.72
CA MET A 1 -0.47 -8.50 -23.60
C MET A 1 -0.58 -7.21 -22.79
N SER A 2 -1.67 -6.42 -22.87
CA SER A 2 -1.79 -5.13 -22.15
C SER A 2 -1.82 -5.26 -20.61
N LEU A 3 -2.57 -6.23 -20.06
CA LEU A 3 -2.71 -6.42 -18.60
C LEU A 3 -1.40 -6.89 -17.92
N LEU A 4 -0.66 -7.82 -18.54
CA LEU A 4 0.65 -8.26 -18.04
C LEU A 4 1.65 -7.10 -17.97
N ARG A 5 1.69 -6.26 -19.02
CA ARG A 5 2.51 -5.04 -19.02
C ARG A 5 2.06 -4.05 -17.95
N ALA A 6 0.75 -3.94 -17.69
CA ALA A 6 0.22 -3.07 -16.64
C ALA A 6 0.66 -3.53 -15.23
N VAL A 7 0.67 -4.84 -14.95
CA VAL A 7 1.17 -5.39 -13.67
C VAL A 7 2.68 -5.16 -13.50
N GLY A 8 3.47 -5.42 -14.55
CA GLY A 8 4.92 -5.16 -14.52
C GLY A 8 5.23 -3.69 -14.29
N ARG A 9 4.57 -2.79 -15.03
CA ARG A 9 4.75 -1.35 -14.87
C ARG A 9 4.31 -0.84 -13.49
N ALA A 10 3.23 -1.40 -12.94
CA ALA A 10 2.79 -1.05 -11.59
C ALA A 10 3.85 -1.40 -10.53
N THR A 11 4.61 -2.49 -10.71
CA THR A 11 5.71 -2.87 -9.80
C THR A 11 6.86 -1.86 -9.82
N GLU A 12 7.22 -1.34 -11.00
CA GLU A 12 8.24 -0.29 -11.15
C GLU A 12 7.79 1.02 -10.50
N ILE A 13 6.55 1.45 -10.79
CA ILE A 13 5.97 2.67 -10.23
C ILE A 13 5.85 2.55 -8.70
N PHE A 14 5.43 1.39 -8.19
CA PHE A 14 5.41 1.09 -6.77
C PHE A 14 6.80 1.29 -6.15
N SER A 15 7.84 0.70 -6.76
CA SER A 15 9.20 0.75 -6.21
C SER A 15 9.73 2.19 -6.15
N TYR A 16 9.47 2.98 -7.20
CA TYR A 16 9.81 4.41 -7.20
C TYR A 16 9.20 5.14 -6.00
N HIS A 17 7.86 5.09 -5.87
CA HIS A 17 7.16 5.78 -4.79
C HIS A 17 7.51 5.23 -3.40
N PHE A 18 7.69 3.91 -3.28
CA PHE A 18 8.08 3.28 -2.04
C PHE A 18 9.43 3.80 -1.54
N TYR A 19 10.47 3.78 -2.37
CA TYR A 19 11.80 4.24 -1.96
C TYR A 19 11.85 5.75 -1.75
N THR A 20 11.18 6.53 -2.60
CA THR A 20 11.09 7.98 -2.42
C THR A 20 10.40 8.35 -1.11
N ALA A 21 9.29 7.68 -0.74
CA ALA A 21 8.62 7.93 0.53
C ALA A 21 9.48 7.51 1.73
N ARG A 22 10.13 6.34 1.65
CA ARG A 22 11.00 5.80 2.71
C ARG A 22 12.16 6.73 3.04
N ASP A 23 12.80 7.26 1.99
CA ASP A 23 14.04 8.02 2.11
C ASP A 23 13.82 9.54 2.21
N ALA A 24 12.58 10.01 2.11
CA ALA A 24 12.26 11.43 2.00
C ALA A 24 12.82 12.29 3.15
N LEU A 25 12.82 11.76 4.37
CA LEU A 25 13.30 12.46 5.58
C LEU A 25 14.73 12.08 5.98
N SER A 26 15.40 11.22 5.19
CA SER A 26 16.78 10.81 5.44
C SER A 26 17.71 12.01 5.35
N GLY A 27 18.49 12.25 6.40
CA GLY A 27 19.39 13.40 6.49
C GLY A 27 18.71 14.73 6.85
N ILE A 28 17.37 14.74 7.01
CA ILE A 28 16.63 15.86 7.57
C ILE A 28 16.39 15.63 9.06
N LEU A 29 15.90 14.44 9.42
CA LEU A 29 15.68 14.05 10.81
C LEU A 29 16.85 13.22 11.34
N ASN A 30 17.28 13.52 12.56
CA ASN A 30 18.16 12.64 13.32
C ASN A 30 17.32 11.52 13.95
N VAL A 31 17.18 10.39 13.26
CA VAL A 31 16.37 9.26 13.74
C VAL A 31 17.03 8.46 14.87
N GLU A 32 18.33 8.65 15.11
CA GLU A 32 19.08 8.00 16.20
C GLU A 32 18.86 8.69 17.55
N ASP A 33 18.60 10.00 17.51
CA ASP A 33 18.23 10.81 18.68
C ASP A 33 16.96 11.63 18.40
N ALA A 34 15.81 11.08 18.79
CA ALA A 34 14.54 11.76 18.61
C ALA A 34 14.44 13.10 19.35
N HIS A 35 15.24 13.30 20.41
CA HIS A 35 15.27 14.50 21.23
C HIS A 35 16.34 15.50 20.79
N ASP A 36 17.01 15.26 19.66
CA ASP A 36 17.89 16.22 19.02
C ASP A 36 17.17 17.58 18.92
N ILE A 37 17.85 18.65 19.35
CA ILE A 37 17.28 19.99 19.41
C ILE A 37 16.82 20.44 18.02
N GLU A 38 17.50 20.04 16.95
CA GLU A 38 17.09 20.35 15.58
C GLU A 38 15.81 19.60 15.20
N ASN A 39 15.63 18.34 15.60
CA ASN A 39 14.34 17.63 15.39
C ASN A 39 13.18 18.36 16.07
N LEU A 40 13.37 18.80 17.32
CA LEU A 40 12.35 19.58 18.04
C LEU A 40 12.06 20.89 17.31
N LYS A 41 13.09 21.62 16.90
CA LYS A 41 12.92 22.86 16.13
C LYS A 41 12.18 22.63 14.82
N LEU A 42 12.46 21.58 14.07
CA LEU A 42 11.77 21.23 12.82
C LEU A 42 10.28 20.94 13.07
N VAL A 43 9.97 20.15 14.10
CA VAL A 43 8.58 19.79 14.46
C VAL A 43 7.77 21.00 14.94
N PHE A 44 8.42 21.95 15.64
CA PHE A 44 7.75 23.15 16.16
C PHE A 44 7.88 24.39 15.26
N GLY A 45 8.48 24.29 14.07
CA GLY A 45 8.58 25.40 13.12
C GLY A 45 9.66 26.45 13.42
N GLY A 46 10.64 26.11 14.26
CA GLY A 46 11.70 27.01 14.72
C GLY A 46 13.09 26.74 14.13
N SER A 47 13.23 25.81 13.17
CA SER A 47 14.52 25.50 12.55
C SER A 47 14.82 26.43 11.37
N SER A 48 16.10 26.71 11.12
CA SER A 48 16.53 27.37 9.88
C SER A 48 16.37 26.48 8.64
N ASN A 49 16.14 25.17 8.82
CA ASN A 49 15.97 24.20 7.74
C ASN A 49 14.49 23.86 7.46
N GLN A 50 13.56 24.73 7.89
CA GLN A 50 12.12 24.45 7.83
C GLN A 50 11.61 24.18 6.42
N ASP A 51 12.02 24.98 5.43
CA ASP A 51 11.56 24.82 4.04
C ASP A 51 11.95 23.44 3.47
N ALA A 52 13.16 22.95 3.77
CA ALA A 52 13.61 21.64 3.33
C ALA A 52 12.83 20.52 4.03
N PHE A 53 12.52 20.69 5.31
CA PHE A 53 11.70 19.75 6.07
C PHE A 53 10.26 19.69 5.56
N ASP A 54 9.63 20.83 5.29
CA ASP A 54 8.27 20.89 4.76
C ASP A 54 8.20 20.22 3.37
N ALA A 55 9.19 20.47 2.51
CA ALA A 55 9.31 19.83 1.21
C ALA A 55 9.55 18.31 1.32
N ALA A 56 10.41 17.88 2.25
CA ALA A 56 10.65 16.46 2.52
C ALA A 56 9.40 15.75 3.06
N ASN A 57 8.66 16.39 3.98
CA ASN A 57 7.44 15.85 4.53
C ASN A 57 6.33 15.71 3.47
N LEU A 58 6.16 16.73 2.60
CA LEU A 58 5.25 16.66 1.45
C LEU A 58 5.68 15.56 0.47
N THR A 59 6.98 15.41 0.22
CA THR A 59 7.52 14.34 -0.63
C THR A 59 7.19 12.97 -0.05
N CYS A 60 7.35 12.79 1.26
CA CYS A 60 7.01 11.57 1.96
C CYS A 60 5.51 11.25 1.80
N GLU A 61 4.65 12.22 2.08
CA GLU A 61 3.19 12.07 2.00
C GLU A 61 2.73 11.71 0.59
N ALA A 62 3.12 12.51 -0.40
CA ALA A 62 2.69 12.34 -1.78
C ALA A 62 3.09 10.97 -2.34
N ASN A 63 4.32 10.53 -2.03
CA ASN A 63 4.82 9.24 -2.49
C ASN A 63 4.22 8.07 -1.71
N LEU A 64 3.91 8.24 -0.42
CA LEU A 64 3.17 7.24 0.35
C LEU A 64 1.78 7.01 -0.25
N LEU A 65 1.04 8.09 -0.50
CA LEU A 65 -0.31 8.00 -1.09
C LEU A 65 -0.26 7.37 -2.48
N ALA A 66 0.70 7.78 -3.31
CA ALA A 66 0.92 7.17 -4.63
C ALA A 66 1.25 5.68 -4.53
N CYS A 67 2.13 5.29 -3.60
CA CYS A 67 2.47 3.89 -3.31
C CYS A 67 1.23 3.07 -2.97
N ILE A 68 0.39 3.56 -2.05
CA ILE A 68 -0.86 2.93 -1.63
C ILE A 68 -1.86 2.79 -2.80
N HIS A 69 -2.01 3.84 -3.62
CA HIS A 69 -2.87 3.80 -4.81
C HIS A 69 -2.38 2.79 -5.85
N VAL A 70 -1.07 2.72 -6.10
CA VAL A 70 -0.49 1.77 -7.05
C VAL A 70 -0.69 0.35 -6.56
N THR A 71 -0.43 0.07 -5.28
CA THR A 71 -0.71 -1.24 -4.67
C THR A 71 -2.18 -1.61 -4.86
N ARG A 72 -3.12 -0.68 -4.61
CA ARG A 72 -4.54 -0.97 -4.83
C ARG A 72 -4.85 -1.33 -6.28
N ASN A 73 -4.31 -0.59 -7.23
CA ASN A 73 -4.51 -0.83 -8.67
C ASN A 73 -3.93 -2.19 -9.11
N MET A 74 -2.85 -2.65 -8.48
CA MET A 74 -2.29 -3.98 -8.76
C MET A 74 -3.31 -5.11 -8.48
N PHE A 75 -4.15 -5.02 -7.44
CA PHE A 75 -5.21 -6.01 -7.21
C PHE A 75 -6.30 -5.95 -8.27
N GLU A 76 -6.61 -4.78 -8.80
CA GLU A 76 -7.63 -4.64 -9.84
C GLU A 76 -7.13 -5.26 -11.14
N HIS A 77 -5.89 -4.98 -11.52
CA HIS A 77 -5.25 -5.63 -12.67
C HIS A 77 -5.18 -7.14 -12.49
N PHE A 78 -4.81 -7.62 -11.29
CA PHE A 78 -4.80 -9.05 -10.99
C PHE A 78 -6.20 -9.66 -11.09
N ALA A 79 -7.23 -9.03 -10.50
CA ALA A 79 -8.61 -9.50 -10.58
C ALA A 79 -9.10 -9.59 -12.04
N GLN A 80 -8.81 -8.56 -12.85
CA GLN A 80 -9.13 -8.58 -14.29
C GLN A 80 -8.40 -9.71 -15.01
N LEU A 81 -7.11 -9.92 -14.71
CA LEU A 81 -6.33 -11.01 -15.30
C LEU A 81 -6.91 -12.38 -14.93
N THR A 82 -7.24 -12.61 -13.66
CA THR A 82 -7.87 -13.86 -13.21
C THR A 82 -9.24 -14.06 -13.86
N ASN A 83 -10.06 -13.00 -13.95
CA ASN A 83 -11.36 -13.05 -14.61
C ASN A 83 -11.25 -13.46 -16.10
N GLU A 84 -10.24 -12.95 -16.80
CA GLU A 84 -10.02 -13.26 -18.21
C GLU A 84 -9.55 -14.70 -18.44
N LEU A 85 -8.75 -15.26 -17.52
CA LEU A 85 -8.05 -16.53 -17.71
C LEU A 85 -8.80 -17.75 -17.16
N VAL A 86 -9.47 -17.63 -16.01
CA VAL A 86 -9.98 -18.80 -15.27
C VAL A 86 -11.45 -18.71 -14.84
N ILE A 87 -12.12 -17.56 -15.01
CA ILE A 87 -13.54 -17.40 -14.62
C ILE A 87 -14.46 -17.62 -15.82
N SER A 88 -15.48 -18.48 -15.65
CA SER A 88 -16.54 -18.70 -16.64
C SER A 88 -17.92 -18.87 -15.98
N PRO A 89 -18.97 -18.12 -16.38
CA PRO A 89 -18.91 -16.99 -17.31
C PRO A 89 -18.14 -15.80 -16.72
N LYS A 90 -17.48 -15.02 -17.59
CA LYS A 90 -16.69 -13.86 -17.18
C LYS A 90 -17.55 -12.79 -16.51
N LEU A 91 -16.98 -12.12 -15.51
CA LEU A 91 -17.53 -10.89 -14.95
C LEU A 91 -17.33 -9.73 -15.93
N SER A 92 -18.23 -8.74 -15.92
CA SER A 92 -18.01 -7.50 -16.65
C SER A 92 -16.87 -6.70 -16.01
N VAL A 93 -16.16 -5.91 -16.81
CA VAL A 93 -14.96 -5.16 -16.37
C VAL A 93 -15.28 -4.25 -15.19
N ASP A 94 -16.42 -3.55 -15.22
CA ASP A 94 -16.90 -2.64 -14.18
C ASP A 94 -17.29 -3.35 -12.87
N GLN A 95 -17.64 -4.64 -12.96
CA GLN A 95 -18.02 -5.45 -11.81
C GLN A 95 -16.87 -6.31 -11.29
N CYS A 96 -15.76 -6.39 -12.01
CA CYS A 96 -14.64 -7.25 -11.65
C CYS A 96 -13.85 -6.65 -10.48
N SER A 97 -13.89 -7.35 -9.34
CA SER A 97 -13.16 -6.99 -8.12
C SER A 97 -12.58 -8.24 -7.50
N LEU A 98 -11.55 -8.08 -6.67
CA LEU A 98 -10.84 -9.22 -6.07
C LEU A 98 -11.79 -10.13 -5.27
N SER A 99 -12.73 -9.56 -4.52
CA SER A 99 -13.73 -10.32 -3.76
C SER A 99 -14.67 -11.12 -4.67
N LYS A 100 -15.20 -10.52 -5.72
CA LYS A 100 -16.08 -11.23 -6.68
C LYS A 100 -15.33 -12.31 -7.44
N VAL A 101 -14.07 -12.07 -7.80
CA VAL A 101 -13.21 -13.08 -8.43
C VAL A 101 -12.99 -14.25 -7.48
N ARG A 102 -12.59 -13.99 -6.22
CA ARG A 102 -12.44 -15.01 -5.17
C ARG A 102 -13.69 -15.87 -5.03
N ASP A 103 -14.87 -15.25 -4.99
CA ASP A 103 -16.13 -15.96 -4.77
C ASP A 103 -16.49 -16.86 -5.97
N ARG A 104 -16.06 -16.48 -7.18
CA ARG A 104 -16.28 -17.23 -8.43
C ARG A 104 -15.22 -18.31 -8.69
N LEU A 105 -14.04 -18.24 -8.09
CA LEU A 105 -13.00 -19.25 -8.27
C LEU A 105 -13.51 -20.61 -7.75
N PRO A 106 -13.17 -21.72 -8.44
CA PRO A 106 -13.36 -23.06 -7.90
C PRO A 106 -12.47 -23.26 -6.66
N CYS A 107 -12.73 -24.30 -5.86
CA CYS A 107 -11.85 -24.64 -4.73
C CYS A 107 -10.47 -25.06 -5.27
N SER A 108 -9.53 -24.12 -5.29
CA SER A 108 -8.18 -24.29 -5.82
C SER A 108 -7.15 -23.63 -4.90
N HIS A 109 -5.86 -23.90 -5.16
CA HIS A 109 -4.77 -23.22 -4.45
C HIS A 109 -4.85 -21.70 -4.64
N LEU A 110 -5.17 -21.24 -5.85
CA LEU A 110 -5.38 -19.82 -6.15
C LEU A 110 -6.48 -19.22 -5.29
N LYS A 111 -7.64 -19.88 -5.16
CA LYS A 111 -8.74 -19.39 -4.31
C LYS A 111 -8.29 -19.19 -2.87
N ASN A 112 -7.53 -20.14 -2.32
CA ASN A 112 -7.01 -20.04 -0.97
C ASN A 112 -6.05 -18.85 -0.83
N ARG A 113 -5.13 -18.65 -1.78
CA ARG A 113 -4.22 -17.51 -1.77
C ARG A 113 -4.93 -16.16 -1.86
N VAL A 114 -5.93 -16.05 -2.72
CA VAL A 114 -6.73 -14.82 -2.84
C VAL A 114 -7.54 -14.55 -1.57
N ALA A 115 -8.06 -15.61 -0.92
CA ALA A 115 -8.75 -15.48 0.36
C ALA A 115 -7.81 -15.04 1.48
N GLU A 116 -6.63 -15.67 1.61
CA GLU A 116 -5.58 -15.28 2.57
C GLU A 116 -5.20 -13.81 2.40
N LEU A 117 -4.94 -13.37 1.17
CA LEU A 117 -4.64 -11.97 0.85
C LEU A 117 -5.76 -11.04 1.29
N SER A 118 -7.01 -11.35 0.94
CA SER A 118 -8.18 -10.50 1.24
C SER A 118 -8.45 -10.37 2.75
N GLU A 119 -8.07 -11.38 3.53
CA GLU A 119 -8.29 -11.41 4.97
C GLU A 119 -7.10 -10.84 5.77
N SER A 120 -5.96 -10.58 5.13
CA SER A 120 -4.75 -10.09 5.81
C SER A 120 -4.96 -8.69 6.39
N LYS A 121 -4.28 -8.43 7.52
CA LYS A 121 -4.35 -7.11 8.19
C LYS A 121 -3.80 -6.01 7.30
N SER A 122 -2.67 -6.28 6.64
CA SER A 122 -1.98 -5.36 5.74
C SER A 122 -2.86 -5.00 4.54
N PHE A 123 -3.56 -5.97 3.95
CA PHE A 123 -4.49 -5.70 2.86
C PHE A 123 -5.68 -4.84 3.31
N LYS A 124 -6.30 -5.19 4.44
CA LYS A 124 -7.42 -4.43 5.01
C LYS A 124 -7.02 -2.99 5.32
N TYR A 125 -5.82 -2.78 5.87
CA TYR A 125 -5.30 -1.44 6.14
C TYR A 125 -5.06 -0.65 4.86
N VAL A 126 -4.35 -1.23 3.88
CA VAL A 126 -4.05 -0.57 2.59
C VAL A 126 -5.31 -0.24 1.82
N ASP A 127 -6.29 -1.15 1.74
CA ASP A 127 -7.57 -0.90 1.08
C ASP A 127 -8.36 0.20 1.81
N ALA A 128 -8.44 0.15 3.14
CA ALA A 128 -9.14 1.16 3.92
C ALA A 128 -8.49 2.54 3.80
N LEU A 129 -7.15 2.62 3.86
CA LEU A 129 -6.40 3.86 3.70
C LEU A 129 -6.62 4.44 2.29
N ASN A 130 -6.46 3.62 1.25
CA ASN A 130 -6.70 4.03 -0.13
C ASN A 130 -8.13 4.56 -0.36
N ASN A 131 -9.15 3.91 0.21
CA ASN A 131 -10.53 4.38 0.08
C ASN A 131 -10.76 5.68 0.86
N THR A 132 -10.17 5.79 2.06
CA THR A 132 -10.29 6.98 2.88
C THR A 132 -9.65 8.17 2.16
N THR A 133 -8.41 8.04 1.67
CA THR A 133 -7.69 9.14 1.00
C THR A 133 -8.31 9.54 -0.34
N LYS A 134 -8.93 8.60 -1.07
CA LYS A 134 -9.71 8.89 -2.29
C LYS A 134 -10.94 9.77 -2.05
N HIS A 135 -11.65 9.53 -0.94
CA HIS A 135 -12.93 10.19 -0.66
C HIS A 135 -12.80 11.36 0.33
N ARG A 136 -11.73 11.39 1.09
CA ARG A 136 -11.49 12.33 2.18
C ARG A 136 -9.98 12.62 2.21
N LEU A 137 -9.58 13.85 1.96
CA LEU A 137 -8.19 14.31 2.14
C LEU A 137 -7.77 14.36 3.64
N LEU A 138 -8.47 13.63 4.52
CA LEU A 138 -8.52 13.79 5.97
C LEU A 138 -7.56 12.87 6.74
N VAL A 139 -6.72 12.11 6.06
CA VAL A 139 -5.72 11.31 6.77
C VAL A 139 -4.56 12.24 7.09
N ASN A 140 -4.55 12.76 8.32
CA ASN A 140 -3.50 13.63 8.83
C ASN A 140 -2.14 12.95 8.65
N HIS A 141 -1.27 13.55 7.85
CA HIS A 141 0.12 13.15 7.74
C HIS A 141 0.99 14.18 8.46
N GLY A 142 1.93 13.70 9.27
CA GLY A 142 2.82 14.60 10.02
C GLY A 142 3.94 13.87 10.73
N VAL A 143 4.99 14.63 11.04
CA VAL A 143 6.13 14.15 11.82
C VAL A 143 5.78 14.23 13.30
N THR A 144 5.97 13.13 14.01
CA THR A 144 5.72 13.02 15.45
C THR A 144 7.01 12.61 16.17
N ILE A 145 7.24 13.18 17.35
CA ILE A 145 8.24 12.73 18.32
C ILE A 145 7.51 12.00 19.44
N VAL A 146 7.92 10.77 19.74
CA VAL A 146 7.36 9.95 20.82
C VAL A 146 8.41 9.81 21.93
N ASN A 147 8.23 10.59 22.99
CA ASN A 147 9.23 10.76 24.06
C ASN A 147 9.62 9.45 24.77
N HIS A 148 8.65 8.57 25.06
CA HIS A 148 8.90 7.36 25.83
C HIS A 148 9.56 6.24 25.02
N GLU A 149 9.56 6.34 23.69
CA GLU A 149 10.17 5.34 22.79
C GLU A 149 11.44 5.85 22.12
N ASN A 150 11.83 7.11 22.36
CA ASN A 150 12.90 7.82 21.65
C ASN A 150 12.78 7.68 20.12
N GLN A 151 11.57 7.88 19.59
CA GLN A 151 11.30 7.75 18.15
C GLN A 151 10.84 9.08 17.55
N VAL A 152 11.32 9.37 16.34
CA VAL A 152 10.86 10.48 15.50
C VAL A 152 10.61 9.98 14.08
N GLY A 153 9.58 10.51 13.42
CA GLY A 153 9.32 10.22 12.01
C GLY A 153 7.91 10.57 11.57
N SER A 154 7.64 10.37 10.28
CA SER A 154 6.30 10.58 9.73
C SER A 154 5.32 9.50 10.17
N THR A 155 4.09 9.95 10.39
CA THR A 155 2.96 9.12 10.79
C THR A 155 1.76 9.38 9.89
N VAL A 156 0.97 8.33 9.70
CA VAL A 156 -0.38 8.37 9.14
C VAL A 156 -1.33 8.37 10.31
N GLY A 157 -2.10 9.44 10.46
CA GLY A 157 -3.06 9.63 11.54
C GLY A 157 -4.16 8.56 11.55
N ALA A 158 -4.78 8.38 12.73
CA ALA A 158 -5.87 7.44 12.88
C ALA A 158 -7.07 7.81 11.98
N PHE A 159 -7.78 6.80 11.47
CA PHE A 159 -8.94 7.00 10.60
C PHE A 159 -9.97 5.88 10.77
N GLU A 160 -11.18 6.11 10.27
CA GLU A 160 -12.25 5.12 10.30
C GLU A 160 -12.75 4.80 8.89
N TYR A 161 -12.99 3.52 8.63
CA TYR A 161 -13.54 3.05 7.37
C TYR A 161 -14.49 1.88 7.60
N ARG A 162 -15.73 2.01 7.11
CA ARG A 162 -16.80 1.00 7.22
C ARG A 162 -17.04 0.50 8.67
N GLY A 163 -16.97 1.41 9.64
CA GLY A 163 -17.18 1.08 11.07
C GLY A 163 -16.00 0.38 11.73
N MET A 164 -14.87 0.25 11.04
CA MET A 164 -13.60 -0.18 11.63
C MET A 164 -12.71 1.03 11.88
N SER A 165 -12.14 1.11 13.08
CA SER A 165 -11.14 2.12 13.43
C SER A 165 -9.73 1.58 13.19
N PHE A 166 -8.90 2.39 12.53
CA PHE A 166 -7.51 2.12 12.26
C PHE A 166 -6.65 3.11 13.07
N PRO A 167 -5.73 2.63 13.92
CA PRO A 167 -4.91 3.51 14.74
C PRO A 167 -3.89 4.27 13.89
N GLN A 168 -3.33 5.32 14.47
CA GLN A 168 -2.16 5.99 13.90
C GLN A 168 -1.02 5.00 13.73
N ARG A 169 -0.29 5.11 12.61
CA ARG A 169 0.86 4.25 12.31
C ARG A 169 2.03 5.04 11.74
N TRP A 170 3.24 4.54 11.94
CA TRP A 170 4.41 5.11 11.29
C TRP A 170 4.35 4.85 9.79
N VAL A 171 4.82 5.81 9.00
CA VAL A 171 4.89 5.67 7.54
C VAL A 171 5.68 4.44 7.13
N ARG A 172 6.78 4.12 7.84
CA ARG A 172 7.57 2.90 7.59
C ARG A 172 6.76 1.61 7.72
N ASP A 173 5.82 1.56 8.66
CA ASP A 173 4.97 0.39 8.88
C ASP A 173 3.91 0.29 7.79
N VAL A 174 3.36 1.43 7.36
CA VAL A 174 2.40 1.49 6.25
C VAL A 174 3.07 1.10 4.92
N LEU A 175 4.31 1.53 4.70
CA LEU A 175 5.11 1.09 3.56
C LEU A 175 5.38 -0.41 3.63
N SER A 176 5.71 -0.94 4.81
CA SER A 176 5.92 -2.38 5.00
C SER A 176 4.66 -3.18 4.68
N ASP A 177 3.48 -2.72 5.11
CA ASP A 177 2.21 -3.33 4.70
C ASP A 177 2.05 -3.29 3.18
N ALA A 178 2.27 -2.14 2.55
CA ALA A 178 2.13 -2.01 1.11
C ALA A 178 3.05 -2.98 0.34
N LEU A 179 4.27 -3.20 0.83
CA LEU A 179 5.22 -4.17 0.27
C LEU A 179 4.77 -5.62 0.50
N GLU A 180 4.32 -5.96 1.70
CA GLU A 180 3.78 -7.29 2.01
C GLU A 180 2.63 -7.62 1.07
N VAL A 181 1.68 -6.70 0.94
CA VAL A 181 0.50 -6.93 0.12
C VAL A 181 0.88 -7.01 -1.36
N LYS A 182 1.81 -6.18 -1.84
CA LYS A 182 2.37 -6.28 -3.21
C LYS A 182 3.04 -7.64 -3.45
N ASN A 183 3.77 -8.18 -2.49
CA ASN A 183 4.38 -9.51 -2.60
C ASN A 183 3.31 -10.62 -2.61
N SER A 184 2.26 -10.52 -1.80
CA SER A 184 1.14 -11.47 -1.84
C SER A 184 0.41 -11.48 -3.19
N ILE A 185 0.35 -10.35 -3.92
CA ILE A 185 -0.18 -10.32 -5.30
C ILE A 185 0.70 -11.16 -6.23
N ILE A 186 2.02 -11.06 -6.08
CA ILE A 186 2.97 -11.86 -6.87
C ILE A 186 2.74 -13.34 -6.59
N ASP A 187 2.57 -13.73 -5.33
CA ASP A 187 2.25 -15.11 -4.95
C ASP A 187 0.94 -15.59 -5.55
N CYS A 188 -0.10 -14.76 -5.56
CA CYS A 188 -1.36 -15.05 -6.25
C CYS A 188 -1.17 -15.18 -7.77
N GLY A 189 -0.29 -14.36 -8.37
CA GLY A 189 0.08 -14.45 -9.78
C GLY A 189 0.78 -15.77 -10.12
N ASN A 190 1.67 -16.24 -9.26
CA ASN A 190 2.32 -17.55 -9.40
C ASN A 190 1.30 -18.69 -9.32
N ALA A 191 0.39 -18.64 -8.34
CA ALA A 191 -0.69 -19.62 -8.23
C ALA A 191 -1.63 -19.61 -9.46
N LEU A 192 -1.87 -18.43 -10.05
CA LEU A 192 -2.65 -18.31 -11.29
C LEU A 192 -1.94 -18.96 -12.48
N ASN A 193 -0.62 -18.81 -12.58
CA ASN A 193 0.17 -19.48 -13.62
C ASN A 193 0.06 -21.00 -13.50
N ASP A 194 0.18 -21.54 -12.29
CA ASP A 194 0.07 -22.99 -12.05
C ASP A 194 -1.32 -23.52 -12.44
N GLU A 195 -2.38 -22.78 -12.12
CA GLU A 195 -3.75 -23.14 -12.47
C GLU A 195 -3.98 -23.10 -13.98
N CYS A 196 -3.46 -22.09 -14.68
CA CYS A 196 -3.53 -22.00 -16.15
C CYS A 196 -2.78 -23.15 -16.83
N ILE A 197 -1.58 -23.50 -16.35
CA ILE A 197 -0.77 -24.60 -16.89
C ILE A 197 -1.46 -25.95 -16.65
N SER A 198 -2.08 -26.13 -15.49
CA SER A 198 -2.80 -27.36 -15.15
C SER A 198 -4.05 -27.54 -16.03
N ASN A 199 -4.80 -26.46 -16.25
CA ASN A 199 -5.99 -26.48 -17.11
C ASN A 199 -5.66 -26.66 -18.60
N ALA A 200 -4.47 -26.24 -19.06
CA ALA A 200 -4.04 -26.43 -20.45
C ALA A 200 -3.62 -27.88 -20.80
N LYS A 201 -3.47 -28.75 -19.79
CA LYS A 201 -3.12 -30.17 -19.97
C LYS A 201 -4.35 -31.09 -20.12
N HIS A 202 -5.56 -30.54 -20.03
CA HIS A 202 -6.84 -31.22 -20.18
C HIS A 202 -7.59 -30.67 -21.40
#